data_AF-A0A957PB61-F1
#
_entry.id   AF-A0A957PB61-F1
#
_cell.length_a   1.000
_cell.length_b   1.000
_cell.length_c   1.000
_cell.angle_alpha   90.00
_cell.angle_beta   90.00
_cell.angle_gamma   90.00
#
_symmetry.space_group_name_H-M   'P 1'
#
loop_
_entity.id
_entity.type
_entity.pdbx_description
1 polymer ?
#
loop_
_entity_poly.entity_id
_entity_poly.type
_entity_poly.pdbx_seq_one_letter_code
_entity_poly.pdbx_strand_id
1 'polypeptide(L)'
;GMLTWAFEFEGRDYFEGFRTLSTNGIDKAVLNVFRMLAKLGGARLQLESNAARDPLAQGGGDSEDMPSDIAGIAAINESEAIQVFLSSHHDDWDVKGTTEVSVRLTGLPVDQSYGVAYSLVADGHSNAYSAWLQMGQPQSPTEVQLQELQQAAKLKTERLSTVQSVNGECEVKVTLPVHSVCLLQFTPA
;
A
#
# COMPACT_ATOMS: atom_id res chain seq x y z
N GLY A 1 -15.37 -1.88 11.25
CA GLY A 1 -15.55 -1.25 9.93
C GLY A 1 -14.63 -0.04 9.84
N MET A 2 -14.18 0.32 8.64
CA MET A 2 -13.39 1.53 8.39
C MET A 2 -14.32 2.67 7.99
N LEU A 3 -14.16 3.85 8.61
CA LEU A 3 -14.95 5.04 8.34
C LEU A 3 -14.10 6.06 7.57
N THR A 4 -14.65 6.63 6.50
CA THR A 4 -14.04 7.77 5.79
C THR A 4 -15.06 8.89 5.62
N TRP A 5 -14.61 10.13 5.77
CA TRP A 5 -15.35 11.34 5.42
C TRP A 5 -14.68 11.92 4.17
N ALA A 6 -15.25 11.63 3.00
CA ALA A 6 -14.70 12.02 1.72
C ALA A 6 -15.69 12.90 0.95
N PHE A 7 -15.14 13.85 0.21
CA PHE A 7 -15.87 14.75 -0.67
C PHE A 7 -15.34 14.58 -2.11
N GLU A 8 -16.17 14.95 -3.08
CA GLU A 8 -15.78 15.03 -4.48
C GLU A 8 -16.18 16.41 -5.00
N PHE A 9 -15.27 17.06 -5.73
CA PHE A 9 -15.48 18.36 -6.33
C PHE A 9 -14.95 18.32 -7.77
N GLU A 10 -15.77 18.76 -8.70
CA GLU A 10 -15.42 18.90 -10.12
C GLU A 10 -15.13 20.36 -10.46
N GLY A 11 -14.23 20.59 -11.42
CA GLY A 11 -13.86 21.94 -11.87
C GLY A 11 -13.04 22.73 -10.84
N ARG A 12 -12.24 22.03 -10.04
CA ARG A 12 -11.28 22.60 -9.07
C ARG A 12 -9.85 22.43 -9.57
N ASP A 13 -8.90 23.07 -8.88
CA ASP A 13 -7.49 22.86 -9.17
C ASP A 13 -7.11 21.39 -8.93
N TYR A 14 -6.26 20.85 -9.81
CA TYR A 14 -5.79 19.48 -9.72
C TYR A 14 -4.96 19.30 -8.45
N PHE A 15 -5.28 18.23 -7.71
CA PHE A 15 -4.62 17.84 -6.46
C PHE A 15 -4.65 18.92 -5.36
N GLU A 16 -5.66 19.80 -5.38
CA GLU A 16 -5.93 20.72 -4.28
C GLU A 16 -6.03 19.93 -2.96
N GLY A 17 -5.51 20.53 -1.86
CA GLY A 17 -5.32 19.91 -0.54
C GLY A 17 -6.62 19.57 0.22
N PHE A 18 -7.74 19.45 -0.48
CA PHE A 18 -8.96 18.92 0.06
C PHE A 18 -8.84 17.41 0.23
N ARG A 19 -9.44 16.90 1.32
CA ARG A 19 -9.50 15.48 1.69
C ARG A 19 -10.42 14.67 0.76
N THR A 20 -10.32 14.91 -0.54
CA THR A 20 -11.05 14.18 -1.58
C THR A 20 -10.35 12.87 -1.92
N LEU A 21 -11.09 11.92 -2.48
CA LEU A 21 -10.54 10.66 -2.99
C LEU A 21 -10.17 10.74 -4.48
N SER A 22 -10.70 11.73 -5.19
CA SER A 22 -10.48 12.02 -6.61
C SER A 22 -10.26 13.53 -6.82
N THR A 23 -9.77 13.90 -8.01
CA THR A 23 -9.69 15.29 -8.49
C THR A 23 -9.96 15.29 -9.99
N ASN A 24 -11.02 15.99 -10.43
CA ASN A 24 -11.40 16.11 -11.84
C ASN A 24 -11.35 14.77 -12.61
N GLY A 25 -11.98 13.72 -12.06
CA GLY A 25 -11.97 12.38 -12.63
C GLY A 25 -10.66 11.58 -12.53
N ILE A 26 -9.69 12.01 -11.74
CA ILE A 26 -8.44 11.26 -11.45
C ILE A 26 -8.44 10.80 -9.99
N ASP A 27 -8.28 9.50 -9.77
CA ASP A 27 -8.18 8.95 -8.43
C ASP A 27 -6.89 9.37 -7.72
N LYS A 28 -6.99 9.79 -6.45
CA LYS A 28 -5.83 10.04 -5.59
C LYS A 28 -5.33 8.73 -4.98
N ALA A 29 -4.05 8.69 -4.62
CA ALA A 29 -3.39 7.52 -4.03
C ALA A 29 -4.14 6.91 -2.83
N VAL A 30 -4.78 7.75 -2.01
CA VAL A 30 -5.59 7.32 -0.87
C VAL A 30 -6.76 6.40 -1.28
N LEU A 31 -7.37 6.60 -2.45
CA LEU A 31 -8.42 5.69 -2.94
C LEU A 31 -7.88 4.28 -3.21
N ASN A 32 -6.62 4.17 -3.65
CA ASN A 32 -5.97 2.87 -3.83
C ASN A 32 -5.70 2.16 -2.49
N VAL A 33 -5.42 2.91 -1.43
CA VAL A 33 -5.34 2.36 -0.07
C VAL A 33 -6.68 1.74 0.35
N PHE A 34 -7.81 2.42 0.09
CA PHE A 34 -9.15 1.85 0.32
C PHE A 34 -9.39 0.59 -0.52
N ARG A 35 -9.00 0.59 -1.80
CA ARG A 35 -9.11 -0.59 -2.68
C ARG A 35 -8.28 -1.78 -2.15
N MET A 36 -7.09 -1.53 -1.61
CA MET A 36 -6.27 -2.56 -0.97
C MET A 36 -6.93 -3.10 0.31
N LEU A 37 -7.42 -2.21 1.19
CA LEU A 37 -8.08 -2.61 2.42
C LEU A 37 -9.38 -3.38 2.16
N ALA A 38 -10.11 -3.04 1.10
CA ALA A 38 -11.30 -3.78 0.67
C ALA A 38 -11.01 -5.21 0.19
N LYS A 39 -9.75 -5.54 -0.12
CA LYS A 39 -9.32 -6.92 -0.45
C LYS A 39 -9.07 -7.77 0.79
N LEU A 40 -8.94 -7.17 1.98
CA LEU A 40 -8.87 -7.92 3.23
C LEU A 40 -10.25 -8.53 3.52
N GLY A 41 -10.33 -9.86 3.59
CA GLY A 41 -11.58 -10.57 3.80
C GLY A 41 -11.47 -11.68 4.84
N GLY A 42 -12.62 -12.11 5.36
CA GLY A 42 -12.72 -13.22 6.30
C GLY A 42 -12.18 -12.89 7.69
N ALA A 43 -11.39 -13.80 8.25
CA ALA A 43 -10.91 -13.73 9.62
C ALA A 43 -9.60 -12.92 9.70
N ARG A 44 -9.51 -12.03 10.70
CA ARG A 44 -8.27 -11.30 10.99
C ARG A 44 -7.22 -12.27 11.54
N LEU A 45 -6.02 -12.20 10.99
CA LEU A 45 -4.86 -12.92 11.49
C LEU A 45 -4.08 -12.05 12.49
N GLN A 46 -3.37 -12.70 13.40
CA GLN A 46 -2.33 -12.03 14.18
C GLN A 46 -1.21 -11.60 13.24
N LEU A 47 -0.75 -10.36 13.37
CA LEU A 47 0.39 -9.82 12.65
C LEU A 47 1.27 -9.09 13.66
N GLU A 48 2.54 -9.46 13.67
CA GLU A 48 3.57 -8.85 14.50
C GLU A 48 4.66 -8.30 13.59
N SER A 49 5.18 -7.13 13.92
CA SER A 49 6.31 -6.52 13.23
C SER A 49 7.31 -6.06 14.27
N ASN A 50 8.58 -6.43 14.06
CA ASN A 50 9.69 -5.96 14.88
C ASN A 50 10.11 -4.52 14.55
N ALA A 51 9.56 -3.94 13.48
CA ALA A 51 9.74 -2.55 13.10
C ALA A 51 8.50 -1.69 13.42
N ALA A 52 7.44 -2.29 13.97
CA ALA A 52 6.27 -1.55 14.43
C ALA A 52 6.61 -0.74 15.69
N ARG A 53 6.20 0.53 15.71
CA ARG A 53 6.39 1.42 16.86
C ARG A 53 5.09 1.62 17.64
N ASP A 54 5.22 1.78 18.95
CA ASP A 54 4.10 2.22 19.79
C ASP A 54 3.96 3.75 19.70
N PRO A 55 2.90 4.28 19.09
CA PRO A 55 2.71 5.72 18.94
C PRO A 55 2.50 6.43 20.29
N LEU A 56 2.14 5.71 21.35
CA LEU A 56 1.97 6.28 22.69
C LEU A 56 3.27 6.34 23.49
N ALA A 57 4.29 5.57 23.08
CA ALA A 57 5.58 5.53 23.74
C ALA A 57 6.52 6.66 23.28
N GLN A 58 6.27 7.25 22.11
CA GLN A 58 7.04 8.37 21.58
C GLN A 58 6.52 9.71 22.12
N GLY A 59 7.46 10.59 22.52
CA GLY A 59 7.17 11.94 23.02
C GLY A 59 7.13 13.04 21.95
N GLY A 60 7.06 12.67 20.66
CA GLY A 60 7.16 13.57 19.50
C GLY A 60 7.20 12.77 18.20
N GLY A 61 7.30 13.46 17.06
CA GLY A 61 7.41 12.79 15.76
C GLY A 61 8.78 12.14 15.52
N ASP A 62 8.85 11.30 14.50
CA ASP A 62 10.09 10.62 14.09
C ASP A 62 11.23 11.61 13.75
N SER A 63 12.47 11.26 14.13
CA SER A 63 13.67 11.98 13.67
C SER A 63 14.03 11.57 12.24
N GLU A 64 14.72 12.44 11.49
CA GLU A 64 15.07 12.21 10.06
C GLU A 64 15.83 10.88 9.82
N ASP A 65 16.65 10.44 10.78
CA ASP A 65 17.43 9.21 10.73
C ASP A 65 16.68 7.96 11.19
N MET A 66 15.44 8.11 11.65
CA MET A 66 14.65 6.98 12.13
C MET A 66 14.20 6.10 10.96
N PRO A 67 14.33 4.76 11.06
CA PRO A 67 13.81 3.88 10.02
C PRO A 67 12.29 3.92 9.95
N SER A 68 11.71 3.57 8.81
CA SER A 68 10.25 3.47 8.66
C SER A 68 9.60 2.62 9.74
N ASP A 69 8.46 3.08 10.26
CA ASP A 69 7.52 2.28 11.03
C ASP A 69 6.83 1.31 10.08
N ILE A 70 7.11 0.02 10.25
CA ILE A 70 6.48 -1.02 9.43
C ILE A 70 5.41 -1.70 10.27
N ALA A 71 4.15 -1.43 9.96
CA ALA A 71 2.99 -2.01 10.64
C ALA A 71 1.95 -2.49 9.61
N GLY A 72 0.93 -3.24 10.05
CA GLY A 72 -0.01 -3.82 9.09
C GLY A 72 -1.23 -4.51 9.66
N ILE A 73 -2.02 -5.08 8.75
CA ILE A 73 -3.18 -5.91 9.04
C ILE A 73 -3.12 -7.12 8.12
N ALA A 74 -3.36 -8.30 8.65
CA ALA A 74 -3.48 -9.52 7.88
C ALA A 74 -4.84 -10.18 8.07
N ALA A 75 -5.29 -10.90 7.05
CA ALA A 75 -6.55 -11.63 7.06
C ALA A 75 -6.44 -12.90 6.20
N ILE A 76 -7.32 -13.87 6.47
CA ILE A 76 -7.53 -15.06 5.65
C ILE A 76 -9.02 -15.20 5.32
N ASN A 77 -9.31 -15.44 4.04
CA ASN A 77 -10.67 -15.58 3.56
C ASN A 77 -11.12 -17.05 3.44
N GLU A 78 -12.37 -17.27 3.04
CA GLU A 78 -12.97 -18.61 2.91
C GLU A 78 -12.32 -19.49 1.85
N SER A 79 -11.59 -18.89 0.90
CA SER A 79 -10.79 -19.61 -0.11
C SER A 79 -9.36 -19.88 0.36
N GLU A 80 -9.09 -19.71 1.65
CA GLU A 80 -7.77 -19.83 2.29
C GLU A 80 -6.69 -18.89 1.70
N ALA A 81 -7.11 -17.88 0.93
CA ALA A 81 -6.20 -16.86 0.47
C ALA A 81 -5.86 -15.92 1.63
N ILE A 82 -4.57 -15.67 1.82
CA ILE A 82 -4.04 -14.82 2.87
C ILE A 82 -3.71 -13.45 2.28
N GLN A 83 -4.14 -12.38 2.94
CA GLN A 83 -3.80 -11.02 2.57
C GLN A 83 -3.00 -10.38 3.68
N VAL A 84 -1.89 -9.74 3.34
CA VAL A 84 -1.03 -8.99 4.26
C VAL A 84 -0.89 -7.57 3.74
N PHE A 85 -1.57 -6.64 4.41
CA PHE A 85 -1.46 -5.21 4.16
C PHE A 85 -0.39 -4.62 5.08
N LEU A 86 0.59 -3.92 4.52
CA LEU A 86 1.69 -3.29 5.22
C LEU A 86 1.74 -1.79 4.91
N SER A 87 2.01 -0.99 5.93
CA SER A 87 2.31 0.43 5.84
C SER A 87 3.78 0.64 6.18
N SER A 88 4.48 1.41 5.36
CA SER A 88 5.84 1.92 5.61
C SER A 88 5.72 3.42 5.87
N HIS A 89 5.70 3.77 7.15
CA HIS A 89 5.37 5.11 7.63
C HIS A 89 6.60 5.83 8.21
N HIS A 90 6.63 7.14 8.06
CA HIS A 90 7.54 8.03 8.75
C HIS A 90 6.82 9.36 8.95
N ASP A 91 6.98 10.06 10.08
CA ASP A 91 6.29 11.35 10.27
C ASP A 91 6.86 12.45 9.37
N ASP A 92 8.15 12.40 9.10
CA ASP A 92 8.80 13.31 8.16
C ASP A 92 8.53 12.91 6.71
N TRP A 93 7.60 13.63 6.08
CA TRP A 93 7.25 13.61 4.67
C TRP A 93 8.41 13.86 3.68
N ASP A 94 9.50 14.51 4.10
CA ASP A 94 10.66 14.80 3.25
C ASP A 94 11.61 13.59 3.14
N VAL A 95 11.60 12.69 4.13
CA VAL A 95 12.47 11.50 4.15
C VAL A 95 12.19 10.60 2.94
N LYS A 96 13.29 10.13 2.33
CA LYS A 96 13.29 9.17 1.22
C LYS A 96 14.18 7.99 1.58
N GLY A 97 13.85 6.83 1.03
CA GLY A 97 14.62 5.61 1.26
C GLY A 97 13.76 4.38 1.04
N THR A 98 14.33 3.22 1.36
CA THR A 98 13.64 1.95 1.30
C THR A 98 13.97 1.09 2.51
N THR A 99 13.05 0.20 2.86
CA THR A 99 13.21 -0.81 3.90
C THR A 99 12.99 -2.19 3.28
N GLU A 100 13.93 -3.10 3.48
CA GLU A 100 13.76 -4.50 3.10
C GLU A 100 12.94 -5.20 4.20
N VAL A 101 11.80 -5.78 3.81
CA VAL A 101 10.84 -6.40 4.73
C VAL A 101 10.71 -7.87 4.38
N SER A 102 10.90 -8.73 5.39
CA SER A 102 10.67 -10.16 5.29
C SER A 102 9.34 -10.51 5.93
N VAL A 103 8.39 -11.00 5.14
CA VAL A 103 7.06 -11.42 5.59
C VAL A 103 7.06 -12.93 5.71
N ARG A 104 6.97 -13.42 6.94
CA ARG A 104 6.92 -14.84 7.27
C ARG A 104 5.50 -15.23 7.68
N LEU A 105 4.94 -16.21 6.99
CA LEU A 105 3.67 -16.84 7.35
C LEU A 105 3.96 -18.16 8.05
N THR A 106 3.21 -18.45 9.12
CA THR A 106 3.36 -19.67 9.94
C THR A 106 2.02 -20.33 10.16
N GLY A 107 2.01 -21.65 10.41
CA GLY A 107 0.78 -22.41 10.61
C GLY A 107 0.06 -22.77 9.30
N LEU A 108 0.80 -22.79 8.19
CA LEU A 108 0.30 -23.20 6.89
C LEU A 108 0.19 -24.74 6.79
N PRO A 109 -0.69 -25.27 5.92
CA PRO A 109 -0.67 -26.68 5.56
C PRO A 109 0.71 -27.06 4.98
N VAL A 110 1.21 -28.26 5.29
CA VAL A 110 2.54 -28.71 4.83
C VAL A 110 2.54 -28.91 3.31
N ASP A 111 3.65 -28.54 2.67
CA ASP A 111 3.89 -28.63 1.22
C ASP A 111 2.88 -27.88 0.33
N GLN A 112 2.03 -27.03 0.91
CA GLN A 112 1.11 -26.18 0.16
C GLN A 112 1.86 -25.10 -0.63
N SER A 113 1.50 -24.96 -1.90
CA SER A 113 2.02 -23.92 -2.77
C SER A 113 1.08 -22.72 -2.78
N TYR A 114 1.65 -21.51 -2.82
CA TYR A 114 0.94 -20.25 -2.90
C TYR A 114 1.48 -19.42 -4.07
N GLY A 115 0.58 -18.95 -4.94
CA GLY A 115 0.88 -17.84 -5.83
C GLY A 115 0.87 -16.53 -5.05
N VAL A 116 1.92 -15.73 -5.18
CA VAL A 116 2.06 -14.45 -4.48
C VAL A 116 1.90 -13.31 -5.46
N ALA A 117 0.94 -12.43 -5.21
CA ALA A 117 0.76 -11.16 -5.91
C ALA A 117 1.04 -9.99 -4.96
N TYR A 118 1.52 -8.89 -5.53
CA TYR A 118 1.91 -7.69 -4.81
C TYR A 118 1.28 -6.46 -5.45
N SER A 119 0.79 -5.54 -4.63
CA SER A 119 0.32 -4.23 -5.06
C SER A 119 0.96 -3.14 -4.21
N LEU A 120 1.36 -2.03 -4.82
CA LEU A 120 2.05 -0.92 -4.16
C LEU A 120 1.37 0.42 -4.46
N VAL A 121 1.20 1.22 -3.41
CA VAL A 121 0.98 2.66 -3.48
C VAL A 121 2.23 3.33 -2.90
N ALA A 122 2.97 4.07 -3.73
CA ALA A 122 4.18 4.78 -3.34
C ALA A 122 4.42 5.96 -4.30
N ASP A 123 5.49 6.71 -4.07
CA ASP A 123 5.98 7.65 -5.08
C ASP A 123 6.29 6.92 -6.40
N GLY A 124 5.68 7.37 -7.50
CA GLY A 124 5.80 6.74 -8.82
C GLY A 124 5.01 5.43 -9.03
N HIS A 125 4.29 4.92 -8.02
CA HIS A 125 3.54 3.66 -8.10
C HIS A 125 2.09 3.81 -7.62
N SER A 126 1.12 3.54 -8.52
CA SER A 126 -0.33 3.68 -8.25
C SER A 126 -0.71 5.04 -7.63
N ASN A 127 -0.02 6.09 -8.07
CA ASN A 127 -0.09 7.43 -7.52
C ASN A 127 -0.02 8.48 -8.64
N ALA A 128 -1.16 9.09 -8.96
CA ALA A 128 -1.22 10.11 -9.99
C ALA A 128 -0.59 11.45 -9.58
N TYR A 129 -0.44 11.72 -8.27
CA TYR A 129 0.17 12.96 -7.80
C TYR A 129 1.65 13.05 -8.19
N SER A 130 2.39 11.94 -8.06
CA SER A 130 3.79 11.85 -8.50
C SER A 130 3.93 12.14 -9.99
N ALA A 131 3.05 11.58 -10.83
CA ALA A 131 3.04 11.84 -12.27
C ALA A 131 2.72 13.32 -12.57
N TRP A 132 1.75 13.91 -11.86
CA TRP A 132 1.40 15.31 -11.99
C TRP A 132 2.54 16.26 -11.62
N LEU A 133 3.29 15.96 -10.56
CA LEU A 133 4.51 16.70 -10.21
C LEU A 133 5.55 16.64 -11.34
N GLN A 134 5.77 15.46 -11.91
CA GLN A 134 6.70 15.26 -13.03
C GLN A 134 6.29 16.00 -14.31
N MET A 135 4.99 16.21 -14.51
CA MET A 135 4.44 17.00 -15.63
C MET A 135 4.55 18.51 -15.43
N GLY A 136 5.11 18.98 -14.32
CA GLY A 136 5.19 20.41 -14.00
C GLY A 136 3.89 20.99 -13.45
N GLN A 137 3.09 20.16 -12.78
CA GLN A 137 1.88 20.57 -12.05
C GLN A 137 0.81 21.28 -12.90
N PRO A 138 0.45 20.75 -14.09
CA PRO A 138 -0.50 21.41 -14.97
C PRO A 138 -1.89 21.52 -14.32
N GLN A 139 -2.48 22.72 -14.35
CA GLN A 139 -3.89 22.96 -13.97
C GLN A 139 -4.86 22.78 -15.15
N SER A 140 -4.32 22.80 -16.37
CA SER A 140 -5.03 22.50 -17.61
C SER A 140 -4.29 21.40 -18.37
N PRO A 141 -4.30 20.15 -17.88
CA PRO A 141 -3.60 19.06 -18.55
C PRO A 141 -4.15 18.85 -19.96
N THR A 142 -3.26 18.59 -20.92
CA THR A 142 -3.64 18.13 -22.26
C THR A 142 -4.35 16.77 -22.18
N GLU A 143 -5.03 16.36 -23.25
CA GLU A 143 -5.68 15.05 -23.30
C GLU A 143 -4.71 13.89 -23.04
N VAL A 144 -3.48 13.99 -23.57
CA VAL A 144 -2.42 13.00 -23.33
C VAL A 144 -2.01 12.97 -21.85
N GLN A 145 -1.77 14.14 -21.25
CA GLN A 145 -1.44 14.22 -19.83
C GLN A 145 -2.56 13.68 -18.94
N LEU A 146 -3.82 13.96 -19.28
CA LEU A 146 -4.98 13.43 -18.55
C LEU A 146 -5.02 11.89 -18.59
N GLN A 147 -4.80 11.29 -19.76
CA GLN A 147 -4.72 9.84 -19.90
C GLN A 147 -3.56 9.24 -19.08
N GLU A 148 -2.39 9.89 -19.10
CA GLU A 148 -1.24 9.49 -18.30
C GLU A 148 -1.53 9.56 -16.80
N LEU A 149 -2.19 10.62 -16.32
CA LEU A 149 -2.60 10.75 -14.92
C LEU A 149 -3.61 9.68 -14.52
N GLN A 150 -4.64 9.43 -15.34
CA GLN A 150 -5.62 8.37 -15.10
C GLN A 150 -4.97 6.99 -15.07
N GLN A 151 -3.96 6.76 -15.91
CA GLN A 151 -3.22 5.50 -15.91
C GLN A 151 -2.31 5.37 -14.68
N ALA A 152 -1.65 6.46 -14.25
CA ALA A 152 -0.87 6.49 -13.03
C ALA A 152 -1.72 6.32 -11.76
N ALA A 153 -2.99 6.72 -11.81
CA ALA A 153 -3.95 6.60 -10.72
C ALA A 153 -4.40 5.16 -10.43
N LYS A 154 -4.26 4.23 -11.38
CA LYS A 154 -4.75 2.86 -11.23
C LYS A 154 -3.87 2.07 -10.26
N LEU A 155 -4.52 1.37 -9.33
CA LEU A 155 -3.87 0.33 -8.53
C LEU A 155 -3.32 -0.77 -9.45
N LYS A 156 -2.00 -0.96 -9.43
CA LYS A 156 -1.34 -2.05 -10.13
C LYS A 156 -1.12 -3.23 -9.20
N THR A 157 -1.47 -4.42 -9.67
CA THR A 157 -1.18 -5.69 -9.01
C THR A 157 -0.31 -6.52 -9.94
N GLU A 158 0.82 -6.99 -9.42
CA GLU A 158 1.82 -7.74 -10.17
C GLU A 158 2.05 -9.10 -9.53
N ARG A 159 2.39 -10.11 -10.35
CA ARG A 159 2.84 -11.41 -9.82
C ARG A 159 4.24 -11.22 -9.24
N LEU A 160 4.41 -11.58 -7.98
CA LEU A 160 5.70 -11.50 -7.30
C LEU A 160 6.46 -12.82 -7.40
N SER A 161 5.85 -13.93 -6.98
CA SER A 161 6.52 -15.24 -6.92
C SER A 161 5.51 -16.37 -6.75
N THR A 162 6.02 -17.60 -6.66
CA THR A 162 5.33 -18.72 -6.02
C THR A 162 6.20 -19.18 -4.86
N VAL A 163 5.59 -19.42 -3.70
CA VAL A 163 6.27 -19.96 -2.52
C VAL A 163 5.61 -21.26 -2.11
N GLN A 164 6.40 -22.19 -1.59
CA GLN A 164 5.90 -23.43 -1.01
C GLN A 164 6.17 -23.40 0.49
N SER A 165 5.20 -23.82 1.28
CA SER A 165 5.36 -23.94 2.72
C SER A 165 6.30 -25.11 3.05
N VAL A 166 7.30 -24.86 3.89
CA VAL A 166 8.19 -25.88 4.45
C VAL A 166 8.00 -25.88 5.95
N ASN A 167 7.70 -27.04 6.54
CA ASN A 167 7.35 -27.17 7.97
C ASN A 167 6.22 -26.24 8.42
N GLY A 168 5.26 -25.98 7.53
CA GLY A 168 4.12 -25.08 7.80
C GLY A 168 4.47 -23.60 7.81
N GLU A 169 5.62 -23.21 7.25
CA GLU A 169 6.03 -21.81 7.13
C GLU A 169 6.44 -21.45 5.70
N CYS A 170 6.24 -20.20 5.29
CA CYS A 170 6.86 -19.66 4.09
C CYS A 170 7.28 -18.20 4.31
N GLU A 171 8.19 -17.71 3.48
CA GLU A 171 8.73 -16.35 3.57
C GLU A 171 8.73 -15.67 2.20
N VAL A 172 8.40 -14.38 2.18
CA VAL A 172 8.50 -13.50 1.02
C VAL A 172 9.21 -12.22 1.44
N LYS A 173 10.15 -11.77 0.61
CA LYS A 173 10.83 -10.49 0.79
C LYS A 173 10.28 -9.44 -0.17
N VAL A 174 10.07 -8.23 0.34
CA VAL A 174 9.71 -7.05 -0.44
C VAL A 174 10.53 -5.85 0.00
N THR A 175 10.80 -4.94 -0.92
CA THR A 175 11.43 -3.65 -0.60
C THR A 175 10.35 -2.57 -0.62
N LEU A 176 10.14 -1.90 0.51
CA LEU A 176 9.12 -0.86 0.65
C LEU A 176 9.78 0.51 0.69
N PRO A 177 9.42 1.44 -0.20
CA PRO A 177 9.78 2.84 -0.03
C PRO A 177 9.24 3.39 1.30
N VAL A 178 9.88 4.41 1.85
CA VAL A 178 9.25 5.24 2.90
C VAL A 178 7.99 5.88 2.30
N HIS A 179 6.94 6.08 3.12
CA HIS A 179 5.64 6.62 2.68
C HIS A 179 4.94 5.75 1.65
N SER A 180 4.93 4.43 1.88
CA SER A 180 4.29 3.47 0.98
C SER A 180 3.35 2.53 1.69
N VAL A 181 2.43 1.97 0.91
CA VAL A 181 1.50 0.94 1.35
C VAL A 181 1.58 -0.22 0.37
N CYS A 182 1.73 -1.43 0.91
CA CYS A 182 1.85 -2.68 0.18
C CYS A 182 0.71 -3.63 0.54
N LEU A 183 0.16 -4.32 -0.45
CA LEU A 183 -0.70 -5.49 -0.25
C LEU A 183 -0.05 -6.71 -0.89
N LEU A 184 0.28 -7.70 -0.06
CA LEU A 184 0.63 -9.05 -0.48
C LEU A 184 -0.62 -9.93 -0.45
N GLN A 185 -0.80 -10.72 -1.50
CA GLN A 185 -1.89 -11.70 -1.60
C GLN A 185 -1.29 -13.06 -1.91
N PHE A 186 -1.49 -14.01 -1.01
CA PHE A 186 -1.08 -15.41 -1.15
C PHE A 186 -2.32 -16.23 -1.47
N THR A 187 -2.38 -16.76 -2.68
CA THR A 187 -3.49 -17.60 -3.14
C THR A 187 -3.00 -19.05 -3.20
N PRO A 188 -3.62 -20.00 -2.48
CA PRO A 188 -3.32 -21.42 -2.64
C PRO A 188 -3.38 -21.83 -4.12
N ALA A 189 -2.37 -22.56 -4.57
CA ALA A 189 -2.31 -23.14 -5.91
C ALA A 189 -3.19 -24.39 -6.04
#